data_AF-X1VAG0-F1
#
_entry.id   AF-X1VAG0-F1
#
_cell.length_a   1.000
_cell.length_b   1.000
_cell.length_c   1.000
_cell.angle_alpha   90.00
_cell.angle_beta   90.00
_cell.angle_gamma   90.00
#
_symmetry.space_group_name_H-M   'P 1'
#
loop_
_entity.id
_entity.type
_entity.pdbx_description
1 polymer ?
#
loop_
_entity_poly.entity_id
_entity_poly.type
_entity_poly.pdbx_seq_one_letter_code
_entity_poly.pdbx_strand_id
1 'polypeptide(L)'
;QLILSLDEWEISSLGKLKTLYDDGYLWICEARLKRKYDLFAVLLDVKRAIAIYNRVELLLKERIEGYNIQEIELSEEDKKYLETIESLHDKSIEAKSATQKLEDNLTQILSELDTLGISQKEFKKISAITGEYEVDIEQIILDTMQDHKDKQKIVKKLLNKIDLIFDEYDKLREEDFKIF
;
A
#
# COMPACT_ATOMS: atom_id res chain seq x y z
N GLN A 1 30.39 -36.56 -1.46
CA GLN A 1 29.46 -35.82 -2.36
C GLN A 1 28.91 -34.67 -1.56
N LEU A 2 29.33 -33.44 -1.89
CA LEU A 2 28.75 -32.22 -1.34
C LEU A 2 27.45 -31.96 -2.11
N ILE A 3 26.31 -32.22 -1.46
CA ILE A 3 25.02 -31.72 -1.91
C ILE A 3 25.03 -30.24 -1.54
N LEU A 4 25.00 -29.37 -2.55
CA LEU A 4 24.83 -27.93 -2.40
C LEU A 4 23.58 -27.67 -1.57
N SER A 5 23.77 -27.34 -0.30
CA SER A 5 22.75 -26.77 0.56
C SER A 5 22.27 -25.48 -0.09
N LEU A 6 20.97 -25.39 -0.32
CA LEU A 6 20.26 -24.17 -0.67
C LEU A 6 20.87 -23.00 0.09
N ASP A 7 21.35 -22.00 -0.66
CA ASP A 7 21.98 -20.79 -0.13
C ASP A 7 21.25 -20.31 1.14
N GLU A 8 22.03 -20.21 2.20
CA GLU A 8 21.68 -19.66 3.50
C GLU A 8 21.32 -18.18 3.36
N TRP A 9 20.10 -17.87 2.92
CA TRP A 9 19.53 -16.57 3.19
C TRP A 9 19.14 -16.57 4.66
N GLU A 10 19.83 -15.74 5.48
CA GLU A 10 19.57 -15.62 6.92
C GLU A 10 18.08 -15.69 7.21
N ILE A 11 17.67 -16.63 8.07
CA ILE A 11 16.31 -16.70 8.62
C ILE A 11 16.01 -15.33 9.22
N SER A 12 15.26 -14.50 8.49
CA SER A 12 14.92 -13.15 8.92
C SER A 12 14.23 -13.27 10.28
N SER A 13 14.77 -12.68 11.35
CA SER A 13 14.12 -12.84 12.67
C SER A 13 12.67 -12.35 12.60
N LEU A 14 11.78 -12.86 13.47
CA LEU A 14 10.41 -12.34 13.54
C LEU A 14 10.39 -10.81 13.72
N GLY A 15 11.38 -10.25 14.41
CA GLY A 15 11.59 -8.80 14.50
C GLY A 15 11.82 -8.15 13.13
N LYS A 16 12.72 -8.69 12.29
CA LYS A 16 12.95 -8.19 10.93
C LYS A 16 11.69 -8.27 10.06
N LEU A 17 10.85 -9.31 10.21
CA LEU A 17 9.56 -9.40 9.51
C LEU A 17 8.54 -8.36 9.97
N LYS A 18 8.48 -8.07 11.27
CA LYS A 18 7.63 -7.00 11.81
C LYS A 18 8.08 -5.63 11.29
N THR A 19 9.38 -5.35 11.31
CA THR A 19 9.93 -4.12 10.72
C THR A 19 9.58 -3.99 9.25
N LEU A 20 9.72 -5.08 8.47
CA LEU A 20 9.35 -5.06 7.06
C LEU A 20 7.85 -4.83 6.86
N TYR A 21 6.99 -5.42 7.69
CA TYR A 21 5.55 -5.14 7.68
C TYR A 21 5.26 -3.66 7.98
N ASP A 22 5.93 -3.07 8.97
CA ASP A 22 5.79 -1.67 9.33
C ASP A 22 6.29 -0.73 8.21
N ASP A 23 7.38 -1.10 7.51
CA ASP A 23 7.87 -0.37 6.33
C ASP A 23 6.80 -0.27 5.24
N GLY A 24 6.00 -1.34 5.05
CA GLY A 24 4.87 -1.34 4.14
C GLY A 24 3.87 -0.22 4.47
N TYR A 25 3.62 0.03 5.76
CA TYR A 25 2.75 1.12 6.17
C TYR A 25 3.40 2.49 6.01
N LEU A 26 4.70 2.62 6.28
CA LEU A 26 5.40 3.89 6.08
C LEU A 26 5.25 4.39 4.65
N TRP A 27 5.29 3.49 3.66
CA TRP A 27 4.99 3.84 2.26
C TRP A 27 3.57 4.39 2.06
N ILE A 28 2.58 3.89 2.80
CA ILE A 28 1.21 4.43 2.74
C ILE A 28 1.12 5.81 3.38
N CYS A 29 1.82 6.05 4.49
CA CYS A 29 1.93 7.40 5.05
C CYS A 29 2.57 8.38 4.06
N GLU A 30 3.65 7.97 3.40
CA GLU A 30 4.29 8.78 2.36
C GLU A 30 3.33 9.06 1.20
N ALA A 31 2.61 8.05 0.73
CA ALA A 31 1.60 8.19 -0.31
C ALA A 31 0.51 9.18 0.12
N ARG A 32 0.04 9.10 1.37
CA ARG A 32 -0.95 10.03 1.92
C ARG A 32 -0.41 11.46 1.93
N LEU A 33 0.85 11.69 2.31
CA LEU A 33 1.43 13.04 2.25
C LEU A 33 1.42 13.58 0.80
N LYS A 34 1.77 12.75 -0.18
CA LYS A 34 1.91 13.09 -1.60
C LYS A 34 0.62 13.29 -2.38
N ARG A 35 -0.53 12.89 -1.82
CA ARG A 35 -1.82 12.80 -2.53
C ARG A 35 -2.32 14.09 -3.18
N LYS A 36 -1.91 15.26 -2.68
CA LYS A 36 -2.36 16.57 -3.21
C LYS A 36 -1.50 17.13 -4.33
N TYR A 37 -0.29 16.60 -4.53
CA TYR A 37 0.69 17.19 -5.42
C TYR A 37 1.27 16.20 -6.43
N ASP A 38 1.34 14.90 -6.11
CA ASP A 38 1.80 13.89 -7.07
C ASP A 38 1.08 12.53 -6.95
N LEU A 39 -0.02 12.38 -7.70
CA LEU A 39 -0.83 11.16 -7.69
C LEU A 39 -0.12 9.95 -8.31
N PHE A 40 0.85 10.17 -9.21
CA PHE A 40 1.64 9.06 -9.76
C PHE A 40 2.70 8.56 -8.77
N ALA A 41 3.33 9.46 -8.02
CA ALA A 41 4.19 9.06 -6.90
C ALA A 41 3.38 8.31 -5.83
N VAL A 42 2.17 8.77 -5.52
CA VAL A 42 1.23 8.05 -4.63
C VAL A 42 1.03 6.61 -5.10
N LEU A 43 0.66 6.39 -6.36
CA LEU A 43 0.45 5.04 -6.88
C LEU A 43 1.71 4.16 -6.82
N LEU A 44 2.89 4.76 -7.04
CA LEU A 44 4.16 4.04 -6.93
C LEU A 44 4.40 3.59 -5.48
N ASP A 45 4.16 4.45 -4.51
CA ASP A 45 4.34 4.14 -3.09
C ASP A 45 3.33 3.11 -2.60
N VAL A 46 2.07 3.19 -3.05
CA VAL A 46 1.05 2.15 -2.79
C VAL A 46 1.48 0.79 -3.36
N LYS A 47 2.01 0.75 -4.59
CA LYS A 47 2.55 -0.49 -5.19
C LYS A 47 3.73 -1.06 -4.41
N ARG A 48 4.60 -0.21 -3.88
CA ARG A 48 5.71 -0.63 -3.01
C ARG A 48 5.19 -1.28 -1.73
N ALA A 49 4.20 -0.67 -1.08
CA ALA A 49 3.55 -1.24 0.10
C ALA A 49 2.95 -2.62 -0.20
N ILE A 50 2.22 -2.77 -1.32
CA ILE A 50 1.67 -4.07 -1.76
C ILE A 50 2.78 -5.11 -1.94
N ALA A 51 3.88 -4.76 -2.59
CA ALA A 51 5.01 -5.68 -2.79
C ALA A 51 5.64 -6.12 -1.45
N ILE A 52 5.74 -5.20 -0.48
CA ILE A 52 6.23 -5.50 0.87
C ILE A 52 5.28 -6.46 1.59
N TYR A 53 3.98 -6.18 1.61
CA TYR A 53 3.01 -7.06 2.27
C TYR A 53 2.96 -8.46 1.63
N ASN A 54 3.02 -8.55 0.30
CA ASN A 54 3.19 -9.82 -0.41
C ASN A 54 4.44 -10.59 0.05
N ARG A 55 5.56 -9.89 0.22
CA ARG A 55 6.80 -10.53 0.66
C ARG A 55 6.71 -11.04 2.09
N VAL A 56 6.11 -10.26 2.98
CA VAL A 56 5.88 -10.64 4.39
C VAL A 56 4.95 -11.85 4.45
N GLU A 57 3.83 -11.83 3.73
CA GLU A 57 2.88 -12.95 3.62
C GLU A 57 3.60 -14.24 3.21
N LEU A 58 4.39 -14.20 2.12
CA LEU A 58 5.12 -15.37 1.62
C LEU A 58 6.11 -15.91 2.67
N LEU A 59 6.89 -15.03 3.29
CA LEU A 59 7.89 -15.43 4.30
C LEU A 59 7.28 -16.01 5.57
N LEU A 60 6.08 -15.56 5.94
CA LEU A 60 5.34 -16.09 7.08
C LEU A 60 4.68 -17.42 6.74
N LYS A 61 4.08 -17.53 5.55
CA LYS A 61 3.50 -18.78 5.05
C LYS A 61 4.53 -19.91 5.00
N GLU A 62 5.70 -19.65 4.44
CA GLU A 62 6.82 -20.61 4.40
C GLU A 62 7.21 -21.11 5.80
N ARG A 63 7.14 -20.25 6.82
CA ARG A 63 7.41 -20.63 8.21
C ARG A 63 6.31 -21.48 8.81
N ILE A 64 5.05 -21.06 8.66
CA ILE A 64 3.89 -21.80 9.17
C ILE A 64 3.89 -23.22 8.60
N GLU A 65 4.11 -23.35 7.29
CA GLU A 65 4.22 -24.65 6.62
C GLU A 65 5.39 -25.48 7.17
N GLY A 66 6.54 -24.86 7.45
CA GLY A 66 7.69 -25.52 8.09
C GLY A 66 7.37 -26.09 9.48
N TYR A 67 6.59 -25.38 10.30
CA TYR A 67 6.13 -25.87 11.61
C TYR A 67 5.11 -27.00 11.47
N ASN A 68 4.18 -26.90 10.50
CA ASN A 68 3.18 -27.93 10.25
C ASN A 68 3.78 -29.25 9.74
N ILE A 69 4.88 -29.20 8.99
CA ILE A 69 5.58 -30.41 8.53
C ILE A 69 6.32 -31.11 9.69
N GLN A 70 6.69 -30.38 10.73
CA GLN A 70 7.50 -30.90 11.83
C GLN A 70 6.70 -31.67 12.90
N GLU A 71 5.35 -31.75 12.85
CA GLU A 71 4.40 -32.57 13.67
C GLU A 71 4.95 -33.28 14.93
N ILE A 72 5.73 -32.60 15.76
CA ILE A 72 6.39 -33.15 16.94
C ILE A 72 6.18 -32.14 18.05
N GLU A 73 5.61 -32.61 19.17
CA GLU A 73 5.35 -31.93 20.44
C GLU A 73 6.03 -30.55 20.56
N LEU A 74 5.39 -29.52 19.99
CA LEU A 74 5.87 -28.15 20.08
C LEU A 74 5.88 -27.75 21.56
N SER A 75 6.97 -27.13 22.00
CA SER A 75 7.01 -26.53 23.33
C SER A 75 5.96 -25.43 23.47
N GLU A 76 5.58 -25.07 24.69
CA GLU A 76 4.66 -23.94 24.90
C GLU A 76 5.22 -22.62 24.33
N GLU A 77 6.55 -22.46 24.31
CA GLU A 77 7.21 -21.31 23.68
C GLU A 77 7.06 -21.34 22.15
N ASP A 78 7.21 -22.51 21.53
CA ASP A 78 7.04 -22.67 20.08
C ASP A 78 5.59 -22.47 19.64
N LYS A 79 4.61 -22.93 20.43
CA LYS A 79 3.18 -22.67 20.18
C LYS A 79 2.89 -21.18 20.19
N LYS A 80 3.35 -20.46 21.22
CA LYS A 80 3.17 -19.00 21.32
C LYS A 80 3.87 -18.25 20.17
N TYR A 81 5.02 -18.73 19.75
CA TYR A 81 5.73 -18.18 18.59
C TYR A 81 4.95 -18.40 17.29
N LEU A 82 4.38 -19.60 17.09
CA LEU A 82 3.54 -19.92 15.95
C LEU A 82 2.27 -19.06 15.92
N GLU A 83 1.56 -18.91 17.04
CA GLU A 83 0.41 -18.01 17.17
C GLU A 83 0.75 -16.57 16.76
N THR A 84 1.94 -16.09 17.13
CA THR A 84 2.42 -14.75 16.75
C THR A 84 2.68 -14.64 15.25
N ILE A 85 3.25 -15.68 14.64
CA ILE A 85 3.48 -15.74 13.18
C ILE A 85 2.16 -15.76 12.42
N GLU A 86 1.21 -16.61 12.84
CA GLU A 86 -0.12 -16.72 12.23
C GLU A 86 -0.87 -15.39 12.33
N SER A 87 -0.86 -14.75 13.49
CA SER A 87 -1.46 -13.43 13.66
C SER A 87 -0.84 -12.37 12.74
N LEU A 88 0.50 -12.36 12.59
CA LEU A 88 1.16 -11.42 11.68
C LEU A 88 0.86 -11.74 10.21
N HIS A 89 0.70 -13.01 9.87
CA HIS A 89 0.34 -13.46 8.53
C HIS A 89 -1.06 -12.96 8.15
N ASP A 90 -2.04 -13.14 9.03
CA ASP A 90 -3.41 -12.66 8.80
C ASP A 90 -3.43 -11.13 8.65
N LYS A 91 -2.74 -10.39 9.52
CA LYS A 91 -2.58 -8.94 9.39
C LYS A 91 -1.93 -8.53 8.07
N SER A 92 -0.96 -9.30 7.56
CA SER A 92 -0.32 -9.02 6.28
C SER A 92 -1.26 -9.22 5.09
N ILE A 93 -2.13 -10.22 5.14
CA ILE A 93 -3.17 -10.47 4.14
C ILE A 93 -4.19 -9.34 4.13
N GLU A 94 -4.67 -8.94 5.31
CA GLU A 94 -5.65 -7.86 5.46
C GLU A 94 -5.08 -6.52 5.00
N ALA A 95 -3.87 -6.16 5.43
CA ALA A 95 -3.18 -4.95 5.01
C ALA A 95 -2.95 -4.93 3.49
N LYS A 96 -2.53 -6.06 2.90
CA LYS A 96 -2.39 -6.19 1.45
C LYS A 96 -3.71 -5.97 0.73
N SER A 97 -4.79 -6.62 1.18
CA SER A 97 -6.13 -6.49 0.58
C SER A 97 -6.63 -5.05 0.62
N ALA A 98 -6.53 -4.38 1.77
CA ALA A 98 -6.88 -2.98 1.92
C ALA A 98 -6.05 -2.07 1.00
N THR A 99 -4.76 -2.37 0.87
CA THR A 99 -3.85 -1.58 0.02
C THR A 99 -4.12 -1.81 -1.46
N GLN A 100 -4.51 -3.02 -1.87
CA GLN A 100 -4.93 -3.31 -3.24
C GLN A 100 -6.21 -2.54 -3.59
N LYS A 101 -7.18 -2.50 -2.66
CA LYS A 101 -8.41 -1.70 -2.83
C LYS A 101 -8.11 -0.20 -2.95
N LEU A 102 -7.13 0.31 -2.18
CA LEU A 102 -6.63 1.68 -2.32
C LEU A 102 -6.06 1.93 -3.72
N GLU A 103 -5.22 1.03 -4.25
CA GLU A 103 -4.68 1.12 -5.61
C GLU A 103 -5.80 1.15 -6.67
N ASP A 104 -6.77 0.24 -6.56
CA ASP A 104 -7.88 0.12 -7.50
C ASP A 104 -8.73 1.40 -7.53
N ASN A 105 -9.05 1.94 -6.36
CA ASN A 105 -9.82 3.18 -6.23
C ASN A 105 -9.08 4.40 -6.83
N LEU A 106 -7.77 4.51 -6.60
CA LEU A 106 -6.95 5.58 -7.18
C LEU A 106 -6.82 5.44 -8.69
N THR A 107 -6.65 4.21 -9.18
CA THR A 107 -6.60 3.91 -10.62
C THR A 107 -7.92 4.22 -11.31
N GLN A 108 -9.05 3.93 -10.64
CA GLN A 108 -10.37 4.31 -11.12
C GLN A 108 -10.50 5.83 -11.27
N ILE A 109 -10.01 6.62 -10.29
CA ILE A 109 -10.00 8.08 -10.41
C ILE A 109 -9.21 8.56 -11.63
N LEU A 110 -8.03 7.98 -11.88
CA LEU A 110 -7.25 8.31 -13.08
C LEU A 110 -7.98 7.97 -14.38
N SER A 111 -8.69 6.84 -14.42
CA SER A 111 -9.53 6.45 -15.55
C SER A 111 -10.69 7.45 -15.76
N GLU A 112 -11.37 7.84 -14.68
CA GLU A 112 -12.45 8.83 -14.73
C GLU A 112 -11.94 10.21 -15.21
N LEU A 113 -10.73 10.62 -14.81
CA LEU A 113 -10.10 11.85 -15.33
C LEU A 113 -9.79 11.77 -16.84
N ASP A 114 -9.33 10.61 -17.32
CA ASP A 114 -9.07 10.36 -18.74
C ASP A 114 -10.35 10.51 -19.59
N THR A 115 -11.48 9.98 -19.11
CA THR A 115 -12.79 10.12 -19.79
C THR A 115 -13.29 11.56 -19.87
N LEU A 116 -12.84 12.45 -18.97
CA LEU A 116 -13.20 13.87 -18.96
C LEU A 116 -12.34 14.72 -19.92
N GLY A 117 -11.37 14.09 -20.58
CA GLY A 117 -10.45 14.72 -21.53
C GLY A 117 -9.15 15.22 -20.91
N ILE A 118 -8.82 14.78 -19.69
CA ILE A 118 -7.50 14.99 -19.10
C ILE A 118 -6.71 13.71 -19.32
N SER A 119 -5.95 13.64 -20.41
CA SER A 119 -5.25 12.39 -20.73
C SER A 119 -4.27 12.03 -19.63
N GLN A 120 -4.04 10.73 -19.38
CA GLN A 120 -3.02 10.31 -18.40
C GLN A 120 -1.63 10.92 -18.68
N LYS A 121 -1.29 11.16 -19.95
CA LYS A 121 -0.02 11.78 -20.34
C LYS A 121 0.07 13.24 -19.91
N GLU A 122 -1.01 14.00 -20.06
CA GLU A 122 -1.09 15.39 -19.60
C GLU A 122 -1.12 15.46 -18.09
N PHE A 123 -1.95 14.62 -17.45
CA PHE A 123 -2.02 14.53 -16.01
C PHE A 123 -0.66 14.16 -15.40
N LYS A 124 0.12 13.28 -16.04
CA LYS A 124 1.48 12.94 -15.59
C LYS A 124 2.44 14.12 -15.63
N LYS A 125 2.33 14.98 -16.65
CA LYS A 125 3.13 16.20 -16.72
C LYS A 125 2.73 17.19 -15.63
N ILE A 126 1.43 17.36 -15.42
CA ILE A 126 0.91 18.22 -14.34
C ILE A 126 1.42 17.70 -12.99
N SER A 127 1.23 16.42 -12.70
CA SER A 127 1.70 15.74 -11.48
C SER A 127 3.20 15.90 -11.23
N ALA A 128 4.03 15.80 -12.29
CA ALA A 128 5.47 15.99 -12.15
C ALA A 128 5.84 17.44 -11.79
N ILE A 129 5.15 18.41 -12.38
CA ILE A 129 5.37 19.84 -12.09
C ILE A 129 4.84 20.17 -10.69
N THR A 130 3.62 19.75 -10.36
CA THR A 130 3.03 20.01 -9.04
C THR A 130 3.78 19.32 -7.92
N GLY A 131 4.33 18.13 -8.18
CA GLY A 131 5.19 17.42 -7.24
C GLY A 131 6.53 18.11 -6.98
N GLU A 132 7.17 18.68 -8.01
CA GLU A 132 8.45 19.39 -7.87
C GLU A 132 8.33 20.67 -7.02
N TYR A 133 7.19 21.37 -7.12
CA TYR A 133 6.94 22.63 -6.41
C TYR A 133 6.00 22.50 -5.21
N GLU A 134 5.57 21.28 -4.87
CA GLU A 134 4.56 20.99 -3.83
C GLU A 134 3.28 21.85 -3.97
N VAL A 135 2.87 22.10 -5.22
CA VAL A 135 1.68 22.90 -5.53
C VAL A 135 0.47 21.98 -5.59
N ASP A 136 -0.68 22.47 -5.10
CA ASP A 136 -1.93 21.72 -5.14
C ASP A 136 -2.35 21.43 -6.60
N ILE A 137 -2.45 20.14 -6.92
CA ILE A 137 -2.83 19.65 -8.25
C ILE A 137 -4.25 20.08 -8.63
N GLU A 138 -5.15 20.23 -7.65
CA GLU A 138 -6.51 20.71 -7.88
C GLU A 138 -6.47 22.10 -8.49
N GLN A 139 -5.68 23.02 -7.92
CA GLN A 139 -5.62 24.40 -8.38
C GLN A 139 -5.12 24.49 -9.82
N ILE A 140 -4.05 23.75 -10.14
CA ILE A 140 -3.48 23.75 -11.50
C ILE A 140 -4.46 23.19 -12.53
N ILE A 141 -5.19 22.13 -12.19
CA ILE A 141 -6.17 21.54 -13.13
C ILE A 141 -7.37 22.47 -13.30
N LEU A 142 -7.86 23.09 -12.22
CA LEU A 142 -8.94 24.06 -12.29
C LEU A 142 -8.56 25.26 -13.16
N ASP A 143 -7.34 25.78 -13.01
CA ASP A 143 -6.81 26.87 -13.82
C ASP A 143 -6.64 26.48 -15.29
N THR A 144 -6.22 25.24 -15.56
CA THR A 144 -6.10 24.71 -16.93
C THR A 144 -7.47 24.53 -17.59
N MET A 145 -8.54 24.34 -16.81
CA MET A 145 -9.90 24.06 -17.31
C MET A 145 -10.87 25.23 -17.16
N GLN A 146 -10.38 26.48 -17.09
CA GLN A 146 -11.22 27.67 -16.85
C GLN A 146 -12.45 27.81 -17.77
N ASP A 147 -12.34 27.36 -19.02
CA ASP A 147 -13.41 27.42 -20.02
C ASP A 147 -14.45 26.28 -19.88
N HIS A 148 -14.24 25.32 -18.98
CA HIS A 148 -15.06 24.12 -18.81
C HIS A 148 -15.60 23.94 -17.39
N LYS A 149 -16.44 24.89 -16.93
CA LYS A 149 -17.00 24.92 -15.56
C LYS A 149 -17.69 23.62 -15.11
N ASP A 150 -18.42 22.95 -15.99
CA ASP A 150 -19.09 21.68 -15.66
C ASP A 150 -18.08 20.57 -15.36
N LYS A 151 -16.98 20.51 -16.13
CA LYS A 151 -15.90 19.54 -15.93
C LYS A 151 -15.10 19.84 -14.68
N GLN A 152 -14.83 21.12 -14.38
CA GLN A 152 -14.14 21.53 -13.14
C GLN A 152 -14.84 20.99 -11.88
N LYS A 153 -16.17 21.06 -11.85
CA LYS A 153 -16.96 20.55 -10.71
C LYS A 153 -16.79 19.03 -10.54
N ILE A 154 -16.71 18.30 -11.64
CA ILE A 154 -16.51 16.84 -11.62
C ILE A 154 -15.09 16.53 -11.16
N VAL A 155 -14.08 17.16 -11.75
CA VAL A 155 -12.66 16.97 -11.39
C VAL A 155 -12.43 17.27 -9.91
N LYS A 156 -12.93 18.39 -9.40
CA LYS A 156 -12.84 18.71 -7.97
C LYS A 156 -13.45 17.62 -7.10
N LYS A 157 -14.58 17.04 -7.48
CA LYS A 157 -15.17 15.91 -6.74
C LYS A 157 -14.28 14.66 -6.77
N LEU A 158 -13.67 14.36 -7.93
CA LEU A 158 -12.75 13.24 -8.07
C LEU A 158 -11.50 13.40 -7.22
N LEU A 159 -10.91 14.59 -7.20
CA LEU A 159 -9.72 14.87 -6.39
C LEU A 159 -10.04 14.83 -4.89
N ASN A 160 -11.18 15.38 -4.46
CA ASN A 160 -11.63 15.25 -3.06
C ASN A 160 -11.94 13.81 -2.66
N LYS A 161 -12.31 12.95 -3.62
CA LYS A 161 -12.52 11.51 -3.35
C LYS A 161 -11.22 10.82 -2.94
N ILE A 162 -10.05 11.34 -3.32
CA ILE A 162 -8.75 10.79 -2.90
C ILE A 162 -8.59 10.88 -1.38
N ASP A 163 -8.93 12.04 -0.77
CA ASP A 163 -8.91 12.19 0.69
C ASP A 163 -9.83 11.16 1.36
N LEU A 164 -11.04 10.97 0.84
CA LEU A 164 -11.99 9.98 1.37
C LEU A 164 -11.48 8.55 1.26
N ILE A 165 -10.82 8.20 0.16
CA ILE A 165 -10.24 6.86 -0.04
C ILE A 165 -9.14 6.58 1.01
N PHE A 166 -8.29 7.57 1.29
CA PHE A 166 -7.28 7.42 2.34
C PHE A 166 -7.90 7.37 3.74
N ASP A 167 -8.97 8.12 4.00
CA ASP A 167 -9.70 8.04 5.27
C ASP A 167 -10.41 6.69 5.46
N GLU A 168 -10.91 6.08 4.39
CA GLU A 168 -11.44 4.71 4.41
C GLU A 168 -10.34 3.70 4.72
N TYR A 169 -9.15 3.88 4.15
CA TYR A 169 -8.00 3.04 4.44
C TYR A 169 -7.59 3.12 5.92
N ASP A 170 -7.52 4.32 6.49
CA ASP A 170 -7.10 4.50 7.89
C ASP A 170 -8.09 3.88 8.88
N LYS A 171 -9.39 3.91 8.59
CA LYS A 171 -10.41 3.24 9.42
C LYS A 171 -10.20 1.72 9.51
N LEU A 172 -9.83 1.10 8.39
CA LEU A 172 -9.51 -0.33 8.37
C LEU A 172 -8.30 -0.65 9.27
N ARG A 173 -7.38 0.31 9.40
CA ARG A 173 -6.17 0.14 10.21
C ARG A 173 -6.34 0.53 11.68
N GLU A 174 -7.22 1.47 12.02
CA GLU A 174 -7.56 1.77 13.43
C GLU A 174 -8.16 0.55 14.15
N GLU A 175 -8.77 -0.37 13.41
CA GLU A 175 -9.22 -1.66 13.95
C GLU A 175 -8.02 -2.59 14.29
N ASP A 176 -6.94 -2.57 13.49
CA ASP A 176 -5.71 -3.34 13.72
C ASP A 176 -4.88 -2.87 14.93
N PHE A 177 -4.90 -1.56 15.23
CA PHE A 177 -4.16 -0.98 16.36
C PHE A 177 -4.86 -1.10 17.71
N LYS A 178 -6.15 -1.46 17.76
CA LYS A 178 -6.87 -1.67 19.03
C LYS A 178 -6.40 -2.93 19.79
N ILE A 179 -5.48 -3.71 19.24
CA ILE A 179 -5.01 -4.98 19.79
C ILE A 179 -3.60 -4.85 20.43
N PHE A 180 -3.04 -3.64 20.54
CA PHE A 180 -1.80 -3.38 21.29
C PHE A 180 -2.04 -2.66 22.62
#